data_AF-A0AAV0XW12-F1
#
_entry.id   AF-A0AAV0XW12-F1
#
_cell.length_a   1.000
_cell.length_b   1.000
_cell.length_c   1.000
_cell.angle_alpha   90.00
_cell.angle_beta   90.00
_cell.angle_gamma   90.00
#
_symmetry.space_group_name_H-M   'P 1'
#
loop_
_entity.id
_entity.type
_entity.pdbx_description
1 polymer ?
#
loop_
_entity_poly.entity_id
_entity_poly.type
_entity_poly.pdbx_seq_one_letter_code
_entity_poly.pdbx_strand_id
1 'polypeptide(L)'
;MRECCTKEYDNLSLINVWEICYKTSTSKRLWDIERKYRITGSRCYSLYTYTSNKNPNWITNSLKYFIGNSLTKKFVKHGREMEPLAKLLYKYVNPDCTIFEPGLLVCQDNPWLGYSADGIIFQPGMHTKLLEIKCPYNGKTEGIKYVIQNCKYLVKENDVYTLKTRHVYYGQVQLGMFVNNLASTDFCIYSSYDNGMYIINIQKNEEFIHKMLTKLKHHFFEHMLHTICLSKNKEL
;
A
#
# COMPACT_ATOMS: atom_id res chain seq x y z
N MET A 1 -28.22 -5.56 -0.89
CA MET A 1 -27.09 -5.92 -1.79
C MET A 1 -27.61 -6.94 -2.81
N ARG A 2 -27.02 -7.10 -4.00
CA ARG A 2 -27.44 -8.16 -4.95
C ARG A 2 -27.00 -9.54 -4.41
N GLU A 3 -27.70 -10.61 -4.76
CA GLU A 3 -27.37 -11.98 -4.31
C GLU A 3 -25.94 -12.38 -4.72
N CYS A 4 -25.58 -12.19 -6.00
CA CYS A 4 -24.23 -12.47 -6.50
C CYS A 4 -23.13 -11.68 -5.76
N CYS A 5 -23.40 -10.43 -5.40
CA CYS A 5 -22.49 -9.60 -4.61
C CYS A 5 -22.35 -10.11 -3.16
N THR A 6 -23.44 -10.62 -2.58
CA THR A 6 -23.44 -11.17 -1.21
C THR A 6 -22.54 -12.40 -1.16
N LYS A 7 -22.77 -13.38 -2.04
CA LYS A 7 -21.91 -14.56 -2.19
C LYS A 7 -20.44 -14.21 -2.45
N GLU A 8 -20.15 -13.20 -3.26
CA GLU A 8 -18.78 -12.76 -3.52
C GLU A 8 -18.13 -12.05 -2.32
N TYR A 9 -18.92 -11.34 -1.51
CA TYR A 9 -18.44 -10.77 -0.25
C TYR A 9 -18.18 -11.84 0.81
N ASP A 10 -19.05 -12.85 0.90
CA ASP A 10 -18.85 -13.99 1.81
C ASP A 10 -17.55 -14.73 1.48
N ASN A 11 -17.26 -14.96 0.19
CA ASN A 11 -15.98 -15.51 -0.26
C ASN A 11 -14.76 -14.67 0.16
N LEU A 12 -14.89 -13.34 0.25
CA LEU A 12 -13.81 -12.46 0.71
C LEU A 12 -13.65 -12.44 2.23
N SER A 13 -14.70 -12.85 2.97
CA SER A 13 -14.87 -12.71 4.42
C SER A 13 -14.64 -14.02 5.19
N LEU A 14 -14.94 -15.17 4.58
CA LEU A 14 -14.68 -16.51 5.14
C LEU A 14 -13.18 -16.87 4.99
N ILE A 15 -12.34 -16.15 5.72
CA ILE A 15 -10.88 -16.22 5.59
C ILE A 15 -10.17 -16.37 6.94
N ASN A 16 -9.06 -17.12 6.93
CA ASN A 16 -8.08 -17.07 8.01
C ASN A 16 -7.00 -16.04 7.65
N VAL A 17 -7.08 -14.86 8.28
CA VAL A 17 -6.18 -13.72 8.02
C VAL A 17 -4.71 -14.08 8.27
N TRP A 18 -4.42 -14.86 9.32
CA TRP A 18 -3.06 -15.30 9.65
C TRP A 18 -2.51 -16.26 8.61
N GLU A 19 -3.33 -17.21 8.16
CA GLU A 19 -2.97 -18.17 7.13
C GLU A 19 -2.73 -17.51 5.77
N ILE A 20 -3.54 -16.51 5.39
CA ILE A 20 -3.29 -15.66 4.22
C ILE A 20 -1.96 -14.93 4.38
N CYS A 21 -1.74 -14.24 5.50
CA CYS A 21 -0.51 -13.48 5.75
C CYS A 21 0.74 -14.37 5.65
N TYR A 22 0.70 -15.57 6.24
CA TYR A 22 1.80 -16.55 6.18
C TYR A 22 1.99 -17.13 4.77
N LYS A 23 0.95 -17.64 4.13
CA LYS A 23 1.07 -18.27 2.79
C LYS A 23 1.48 -17.28 1.70
N THR A 24 1.08 -16.02 1.84
CA THR A 24 1.39 -14.97 0.85
C THR A 24 2.77 -14.32 1.04
N SER A 25 3.44 -14.50 2.18
CA SER A 25 4.84 -14.05 2.35
C SER A 25 5.82 -14.89 1.52
N THR A 26 5.52 -16.19 1.33
CA THR A 26 6.37 -17.12 0.58
C THR A 26 5.86 -17.41 -0.84
N SER A 27 4.58 -17.17 -1.14
CA SER A 27 4.00 -17.47 -2.45
C SER A 27 3.45 -16.25 -3.17
N LYS A 28 4.20 -15.76 -4.16
CA LYS A 28 3.76 -14.68 -5.06
C LYS A 28 2.45 -15.00 -5.79
N ARG A 29 2.19 -16.27 -6.12
CA ARG A 29 0.94 -16.71 -6.76
C ARG A 29 -0.26 -16.54 -5.84
N LEU A 30 -0.14 -16.96 -4.57
CA LEU A 30 -1.21 -16.78 -3.59
C LEU A 30 -1.39 -15.29 -3.25
N TRP A 31 -0.30 -14.54 -3.14
CA TRP A 31 -0.34 -13.09 -2.96
C TRP A 31 -1.09 -12.36 -4.08
N ASP A 32 -0.93 -12.80 -5.34
CA ASP A 32 -1.70 -12.26 -6.48
C ASP A 32 -3.19 -12.61 -6.41
N ILE A 33 -3.53 -13.83 -5.99
CA ILE A 33 -4.92 -14.28 -5.83
C ILE A 33 -5.62 -13.50 -4.72
N GLU A 34 -5.06 -13.50 -3.51
CA GLU A 34 -5.69 -12.92 -2.31
C GLU A 34 -5.84 -11.41 -2.38
N ARG A 35 -4.90 -10.72 -3.06
CA ARG A 35 -5.00 -9.27 -3.26
C ARG A 35 -5.94 -8.87 -4.39
N LYS A 36 -6.25 -9.77 -5.34
CA LYS A 36 -6.82 -9.43 -6.66
C LYS A 36 -8.07 -8.57 -6.53
N TYR A 37 -8.95 -8.95 -5.62
CA TYR A 37 -10.29 -8.35 -5.43
C TYR A 37 -10.40 -7.45 -4.21
N ARG A 38 -9.26 -7.05 -3.62
CA ARG A 38 -9.20 -6.15 -2.45
C ARG A 38 -8.68 -4.77 -2.84
N ILE A 39 -9.14 -3.73 -2.15
CA ILE A 39 -8.55 -2.41 -2.20
C ILE A 39 -7.23 -2.45 -1.41
N THR A 40 -6.14 -2.02 -2.05
CA THR A 40 -4.78 -2.17 -1.51
C THR A 40 -4.01 -0.86 -1.45
N GLY A 41 -3.04 -0.79 -0.53
CA GLY A 41 -2.24 0.40 -0.20
C GLY A 41 -1.85 1.25 -1.41
N SER A 42 -1.07 0.68 -2.33
CA SER A 42 -0.50 1.39 -3.49
C SER A 42 -1.52 1.95 -4.49
N ARG A 43 -2.82 1.69 -4.34
CA ARG A 43 -3.88 2.11 -5.28
C ARG A 43 -5.12 2.71 -4.62
N CYS A 44 -5.27 2.58 -3.30
CA CYS A 44 -6.44 3.08 -2.55
C CYS A 44 -6.66 4.59 -2.74
N TYR A 45 -5.58 5.39 -2.74
CA TYR A 45 -5.67 6.83 -2.94
C TYR A 45 -6.19 7.22 -4.33
N SER A 46 -5.78 6.49 -5.38
CA SER A 46 -6.26 6.74 -6.75
C SER A 46 -7.75 6.43 -6.90
N LEU A 47 -8.25 5.38 -6.23
CA LEU A 47 -9.69 5.13 -6.13
C LEU A 47 -10.39 6.25 -5.34
N TYR A 48 -9.81 6.66 -4.20
CA TYR A 48 -10.36 7.70 -3.34
C TYR A 48 -10.51 9.04 -4.08
N THR A 49 -9.53 9.46 -4.87
CA THR A 49 -9.67 10.67 -5.70
C THR A 49 -10.66 10.47 -6.85
N TYR A 50 -10.75 9.27 -7.43
CA TYR A 50 -11.72 8.95 -8.47
C TYR A 50 -13.19 9.10 -8.02
N THR A 51 -13.49 8.88 -6.72
CA THR A 51 -14.83 9.11 -6.14
C THR A 51 -15.38 10.52 -6.33
N SER A 52 -14.51 11.49 -6.64
CA SER A 52 -14.87 12.91 -6.81
C SER A 52 -14.82 13.34 -8.28
N ASN A 53 -14.77 12.38 -9.21
CA ASN A 53 -14.93 12.61 -10.64
C ASN A 53 -16.39 12.98 -10.96
N LYS A 54 -16.59 14.01 -11.80
CA LYS A 54 -17.92 14.48 -12.22
C LYS A 54 -18.69 13.45 -13.06
N ASN A 55 -17.98 12.67 -13.87
CA ASN A 55 -18.55 11.66 -14.77
C ASN A 55 -17.83 10.30 -14.57
N PRO A 56 -18.12 9.56 -13.49
CA PRO A 56 -17.44 8.30 -13.20
C PRO A 56 -18.01 7.13 -14.02
N ASN A 57 -17.14 6.40 -14.73
CA ASN A 57 -17.43 5.07 -15.26
C ASN A 57 -16.82 4.01 -14.33
N TRP A 58 -17.60 3.63 -13.32
CA TRP A 58 -17.15 2.69 -12.30
C TRP A 58 -16.91 1.27 -12.80
N ILE A 59 -17.61 0.81 -13.84
CA ILE A 59 -17.40 -0.53 -14.42
C ILE A 59 -15.99 -0.58 -15.03
N THR A 60 -15.69 0.30 -15.99
CA THR A 60 -14.38 0.36 -16.66
C THR A 60 -13.25 0.62 -15.66
N ASN A 61 -13.46 1.51 -14.69
CA ASN A 61 -12.45 1.79 -13.66
C ASN A 61 -12.21 0.57 -12.74
N SER A 62 -13.26 -0.17 -12.36
CA SER A 62 -13.13 -1.38 -11.53
C SER A 62 -12.48 -2.54 -12.28
N LEU A 63 -12.75 -2.71 -13.59
CA LEU A 63 -12.06 -3.71 -14.42
C LEU A 63 -10.58 -3.37 -14.58
N LYS A 64 -10.26 -2.10 -14.89
CA LYS A 64 -8.87 -1.62 -14.89
C LYS A 64 -8.21 -1.74 -13.51
N TYR A 65 -9.00 -1.69 -12.43
CA TYR A 65 -8.50 -1.95 -11.09
C TYR A 65 -8.18 -3.45 -10.90
N PHE A 66 -9.16 -4.36 -10.96
CA PHE A 66 -8.99 -5.77 -10.57
C PHE A 66 -8.31 -6.67 -11.63
N ILE A 67 -8.32 -6.26 -12.90
CA ILE A 67 -7.87 -7.10 -14.05
C ILE A 67 -6.78 -6.39 -14.88
N GLY A 68 -6.76 -5.05 -14.86
CA GLY A 68 -5.86 -4.25 -15.69
C GLY A 68 -4.37 -4.47 -15.40
N ASN A 69 -3.61 -4.81 -16.44
CA ASN A 69 -2.15 -4.86 -16.41
C ASN A 69 -1.56 -3.44 -16.41
N SER A 70 -0.95 -2.99 -15.32
CA SER A 70 -0.11 -1.77 -15.35
C SER A 70 0.91 -1.70 -14.22
N LEU A 71 2.16 -2.07 -14.53
CA LEU A 71 3.36 -1.65 -13.82
C LEU A 71 4.50 -1.47 -14.82
N THR A 72 5.19 -0.34 -14.78
CA THR A 72 6.34 -0.07 -15.66
C THR A 72 7.50 -0.97 -15.26
N LYS A 73 7.78 -2.01 -16.05
CA LYS A 73 8.70 -3.12 -15.69
C LYS A 73 10.03 -2.65 -15.06
N LYS A 74 10.66 -1.59 -15.60
CA LYS A 74 11.97 -1.09 -15.11
C LYS A 74 11.94 -0.51 -13.69
N PHE A 75 10.91 0.25 -13.34
CA PHE A 75 10.83 0.92 -12.03
C PHE A 75 10.55 -0.09 -10.92
N VAL A 76 9.65 -1.04 -11.18
CA VAL A 76 9.31 -2.10 -10.22
C VAL A 76 10.42 -3.13 -10.09
N LYS A 77 11.15 -3.43 -11.17
CA LYS A 77 12.35 -4.27 -11.11
C LYS A 77 13.40 -3.65 -10.18
N HIS A 78 13.79 -2.39 -10.42
CA HIS A 78 14.75 -1.68 -9.58
C HIS A 78 14.30 -1.60 -8.12
N GLY A 79 13.03 -1.28 -7.85
CA GLY A 79 12.49 -1.27 -6.49
C GLY A 79 12.73 -2.60 -5.75
N ARG A 80 12.33 -3.72 -6.35
CA ARG A 80 12.50 -5.07 -5.77
C ARG A 80 13.96 -5.48 -5.60
N GLU A 81 14.84 -5.07 -6.51
CA GLU A 81 16.27 -5.38 -6.42
C GLU A 81 16.95 -4.62 -5.28
N MET A 82 16.52 -3.39 -5.00
CA MET A 82 17.15 -2.50 -4.02
C MET A 82 16.52 -2.54 -2.63
N GLU A 83 15.25 -2.94 -2.50
CA GLU A 83 14.54 -3.02 -1.22
C GLU A 83 15.28 -3.85 -0.14
N PRO A 84 15.91 -5.02 -0.43
CA PRO A 84 16.70 -5.74 0.57
C PRO A 84 17.90 -4.95 1.09
N LEU A 85 18.58 -4.19 0.21
CA LEU A 85 19.71 -3.33 0.61
C LEU A 85 19.23 -2.17 1.48
N ALA A 86 18.08 -1.57 1.13
CA ALA A 86 17.45 -0.54 1.96
C ALA A 86 17.08 -1.07 3.36
N LYS A 87 16.55 -2.30 3.46
CA LYS A 87 16.26 -2.97 4.75
C LYS A 87 17.52 -3.21 5.59
N LEU A 88 18.62 -3.62 4.96
CA LEU A 88 19.91 -3.79 5.62
C LEU A 88 20.45 -2.45 6.16
N LEU A 89 20.39 -1.38 5.35
CA LEU A 89 20.78 -0.04 5.77
C LEU A 89 19.90 0.50 6.90
N TYR A 90 18.58 0.29 6.85
CA TYR A 90 17.67 0.67 7.93
C TYR A 90 18.05 -0.02 9.25
N LYS A 91 18.33 -1.34 9.23
CA LYS A 91 18.81 -2.08 10.41
C LYS A 91 20.18 -1.59 10.89
N TYR A 92 21.09 -1.25 9.98
CA TYR A 92 22.40 -0.70 10.35
C TYR A 92 22.29 0.66 11.07
N VAL A 93 21.36 1.52 10.66
CA VAL A 93 21.09 2.81 11.30
C VAL A 93 20.30 2.66 12.61
N ASN A 94 19.52 1.59 12.74
CA ASN A 94 18.66 1.30 13.90
C ASN A 94 18.98 -0.10 14.47
N PRO A 95 20.16 -0.29 15.10
CA PRO A 95 20.68 -1.63 15.45
C PRO A 95 19.81 -2.42 16.43
N ASP A 96 19.06 -1.72 17.30
CA ASP A 96 18.16 -2.34 18.28
C ASP A 96 16.79 -2.76 17.68
N CYS A 97 16.56 -2.51 16.40
CA CYS A 97 15.30 -2.84 15.74
C CYS A 97 15.31 -4.21 15.05
N THR A 98 14.19 -4.91 15.14
CA THR A 98 13.87 -6.09 14.33
C THR A 98 12.83 -5.71 13.29
N ILE A 99 13.04 -6.15 12.04
CA ILE A 99 12.04 -6.01 10.96
C ILE A 99 11.44 -7.40 10.71
N PHE A 100 10.13 -7.51 10.87
CA PHE A 100 9.33 -8.65 10.43
C PHE A 100 8.74 -8.35 9.04
N GLU A 101 8.75 -9.31 8.13
CA GLU A 101 8.31 -9.14 6.74
C GLU A 101 7.05 -9.98 6.48
N PRO A 102 5.84 -9.43 6.74
CA PRO A 102 4.58 -10.14 6.54
C PRO A 102 4.24 -10.28 5.04
N GLY A 103 3.33 -11.21 4.74
CA GLY A 103 2.67 -11.25 3.44
C GLY A 103 1.60 -10.17 3.29
N LEU A 104 0.50 -10.53 2.62
CA LEU A 104 -0.71 -9.72 2.61
C LEU A 104 -1.45 -9.87 3.94
N LEU A 105 -1.48 -8.82 4.75
CA LEU A 105 -2.42 -8.70 5.84
C LEU A 105 -3.78 -8.24 5.29
N VAL A 106 -4.83 -8.97 5.60
CA VAL A 106 -6.23 -8.62 5.28
C VAL A 106 -6.88 -8.06 6.54
N CYS A 107 -7.63 -6.96 6.43
CA CYS A 107 -8.36 -6.44 7.60
C CYS A 107 -9.51 -7.38 7.94
N GLN A 108 -9.63 -7.80 9.20
CA GLN A 108 -10.62 -8.80 9.61
C GLN A 108 -12.06 -8.26 9.60
N ASP A 109 -12.28 -7.02 10.07
CA ASP A 109 -13.61 -6.38 10.05
C ASP A 109 -13.95 -5.80 8.67
N ASN A 110 -12.94 -5.65 7.81
CA ASN A 110 -13.07 -5.19 6.44
C ASN A 110 -12.27 -6.07 5.46
N PRO A 111 -12.67 -7.34 5.25
CA PRO A 111 -12.47 -7.98 3.95
C PRO A 111 -13.14 -7.09 2.89
N TRP A 112 -12.49 -6.89 1.74
CA TRP A 112 -12.51 -5.68 0.87
C TRP A 112 -11.24 -4.81 1.00
N LEU A 113 -10.49 -4.88 2.11
CA LEU A 113 -9.18 -4.23 2.29
C LEU A 113 -8.03 -5.24 2.43
N GLY A 114 -6.82 -4.83 2.02
CA GLY A 114 -5.59 -5.56 2.35
C GLY A 114 -4.32 -4.73 2.16
N TYR A 115 -3.27 -5.06 2.90
CA TYR A 115 -1.97 -4.37 2.85
C TYR A 115 -0.82 -5.37 2.80
N SER A 116 0.23 -5.04 2.05
CA SER A 116 1.49 -5.77 2.08
C SER A 116 2.52 -4.77 2.56
N ALA A 117 3.05 -4.96 3.76
CA ALA A 117 4.06 -4.07 4.33
C ALA A 117 5.44 -4.47 3.81
N ASP A 118 6.30 -3.48 3.58
CA ASP A 118 7.71 -3.77 3.31
C ASP A 118 8.38 -4.27 4.60
N GLY A 119 7.88 -3.86 5.78
CA GLY A 119 8.13 -4.54 7.04
C GLY A 119 7.30 -3.99 8.21
N ILE A 120 7.39 -4.65 9.36
CA ILE A 120 6.87 -4.23 10.66
C ILE A 120 8.07 -4.12 11.60
N ILE A 121 8.30 -2.93 12.16
CA ILE A 121 9.45 -2.61 13.00
C ILE A 121 9.08 -2.82 14.46
N PHE A 122 9.85 -3.68 15.13
CA PHE A 122 9.81 -3.88 16.58
C PHE A 122 11.12 -3.38 17.18
N GLN A 123 11.04 -2.53 18.20
CA GLN A 123 12.21 -2.07 18.96
C GLN A 123 11.84 -2.01 20.44
N PRO A 124 12.68 -2.54 21.36
CA PRO A 124 12.41 -2.49 22.80
C PRO A 124 12.14 -1.06 23.28
N GLY A 125 11.10 -0.88 24.10
CA GLY A 125 10.72 0.43 24.64
C GLY A 125 10.07 1.41 23.65
N MET A 126 9.85 1.03 22.39
CA MET A 126 9.20 1.87 21.38
C MET A 126 7.91 1.24 20.84
N HIS A 127 6.99 2.07 20.36
CA HIS A 127 5.80 1.59 19.66
C HIS A 127 6.19 0.93 18.33
N THR A 128 5.57 -0.21 18.02
CA THR A 128 5.67 -0.87 16.72
C THR A 128 5.30 0.08 15.59
N LYS A 129 6.09 0.09 14.51
CA LYS A 129 5.86 0.94 13.34
C LYS A 129 5.70 0.14 12.06
N LEU A 130 4.99 0.71 11.09
CA LEU A 130 5.02 0.23 9.71
C LEU A 130 6.34 0.68 9.06
N LEU A 131 6.94 -0.16 8.23
CA LEU A 131 8.02 0.20 7.32
C LEU A 131 7.49 0.23 5.89
N GLU A 132 7.73 1.33 5.18
CA GLU A 132 7.42 1.50 3.77
C GLU A 132 8.64 2.10 3.06
N ILE A 133 9.21 1.37 2.10
CA ILE A 133 10.44 1.72 1.40
C ILE A 133 10.12 2.14 -0.03
N LYS A 134 10.78 3.20 -0.50
CA LYS A 134 10.85 3.57 -1.91
C LYS A 134 12.30 3.63 -2.34
N CYS A 135 12.60 2.98 -3.46
CA CYS A 135 13.88 3.10 -4.16
C CYS A 135 13.60 3.79 -5.50
N PRO A 136 13.66 5.14 -5.57
CA PRO A 136 13.45 5.87 -6.82
C PRO A 136 14.51 5.47 -7.85
N TYR A 137 14.10 5.25 -9.10
CA TYR A 137 14.98 4.72 -10.16
C TYR A 137 16.20 5.61 -10.46
N ASN A 138 16.09 6.92 -10.23
CA ASN A 138 17.20 7.86 -10.34
C ASN A 138 18.22 7.72 -9.19
N GLY A 139 17.83 7.11 -8.05
CA GLY A 139 18.74 6.64 -7.01
C GLY A 139 19.68 5.49 -7.42
N LYS A 140 19.65 5.06 -8.69
CA LYS A 140 20.73 4.28 -9.30
C LYS A 140 21.95 5.15 -9.67
N THR A 141 21.73 6.44 -9.94
CA THR A 141 22.73 7.34 -10.56
C THR A 141 22.90 8.67 -9.81
N GLU A 142 22.09 8.93 -8.79
CA GLU A 142 22.03 10.21 -8.07
C GLU A 142 22.00 9.96 -6.57
N GLY A 143 22.78 10.71 -5.80
CA GLY A 143 22.81 10.57 -4.33
C GLY A 143 21.51 11.01 -3.64
N ILE A 144 21.28 10.50 -2.43
CA ILE A 144 20.00 10.65 -1.70
C ILE A 144 19.54 12.11 -1.59
N LYS A 145 20.47 13.06 -1.38
CA LYS A 145 20.18 14.51 -1.30
C LYS A 145 19.53 15.06 -2.56
N TYR A 146 19.98 14.63 -3.74
CA TYR A 146 19.40 15.05 -5.01
C TYR A 146 18.12 14.27 -5.33
N VAL A 147 18.06 12.98 -4.96
CA VAL A 147 16.85 12.15 -5.10
C VAL A 147 15.67 12.79 -4.36
N ILE A 148 15.80 13.15 -3.08
CA ILE A 148 14.69 13.75 -2.31
C ILE A 148 14.28 15.13 -2.85
N GLN A 149 15.22 15.94 -3.33
CA GLN A 149 14.94 17.23 -3.97
C GLN A 149 14.02 17.10 -5.20
N ASN A 150 14.16 16.01 -5.95
CA ASN A 150 13.41 15.75 -7.19
C ASN A 150 12.16 14.87 -6.99
N CYS A 151 11.93 14.37 -5.77
CA CYS A 151 10.75 13.55 -5.46
C CYS A 151 9.48 14.40 -5.44
N LYS A 152 8.69 14.35 -6.52
CA LYS A 152 7.42 15.08 -6.68
C LYS A 152 6.42 14.87 -5.53
N TYR A 153 6.54 13.75 -4.81
CA TYR A 153 5.71 13.39 -3.66
C TYR A 153 6.13 14.03 -2.33
N LEU A 154 7.30 14.68 -2.27
CA LEU A 154 7.75 15.43 -1.10
C LEU A 154 7.45 16.93 -1.24
N VAL A 155 7.31 17.59 -0.10
CA VAL A 155 7.36 19.05 0.07
C VAL A 155 8.47 19.37 1.07
N LYS A 156 9.07 20.56 0.97
CA LYS A 156 10.12 21.03 1.88
C LYS A 156 9.54 22.15 2.76
N GLU A 157 9.54 21.95 4.06
CA GLU A 157 9.00 22.87 5.07
C GLU A 157 10.05 23.01 6.19
N ASN A 158 10.47 24.24 6.51
CA ASN A 158 11.50 24.53 7.52
C ASN A 158 12.78 23.65 7.39
N ASP A 159 13.31 23.57 6.16
CA ASP A 159 14.44 22.72 5.77
C ASP A 159 14.28 21.19 5.88
N VAL A 160 13.13 20.70 6.35
CA VAL A 160 12.79 19.26 6.42
C VAL A 160 11.92 18.86 5.22
N TYR A 161 12.12 17.66 4.68
CA TYR A 161 11.24 17.10 3.65
C TYR A 161 10.14 16.23 4.27
N THR A 162 8.89 16.51 3.96
CA THR A 162 7.72 15.76 4.43
C THR A 162 6.94 15.17 3.25
N LEU A 163 6.18 14.09 3.50
CA LEU A 163 5.36 13.46 2.46
C LEU A 163 4.08 14.28 2.23
N LYS A 164 3.82 14.68 0.97
CA LYS A 164 2.59 15.41 0.61
C LYS A 164 1.35 14.61 0.95
N THR A 165 0.48 15.18 1.79
CA THR A 165 -0.80 14.57 2.18
C THR A 165 -1.72 14.29 0.99
N ARG A 166 -1.64 15.10 -0.07
CA ARG A 166 -2.36 14.91 -1.34
C ARG A 166 -1.60 14.02 -2.34
N HIS A 167 -1.05 12.89 -1.89
CA HIS A 167 -0.27 11.97 -2.75
C HIS A 167 -0.64 10.49 -2.54
N VAL A 168 -0.44 9.66 -3.57
CA VAL A 168 -0.77 8.21 -3.53
C VAL A 168 -0.07 7.47 -2.39
N TYR A 169 1.20 7.82 -2.11
CA TYR A 169 1.96 7.23 -1.01
C TYR A 169 1.44 7.62 0.37
N TYR A 170 0.83 8.81 0.53
CA TYR A 170 0.23 9.19 1.81
C TYR A 170 -1.02 8.34 2.08
N GLY A 171 -1.92 8.23 1.10
CA GLY A 171 -3.06 7.32 1.21
C GLY A 171 -2.63 5.86 1.41
N GLN A 172 -1.54 5.42 0.77
CA GLN A 172 -0.95 4.11 0.98
C GLN A 172 -0.56 3.89 2.45
N VAL A 173 0.34 4.70 3.03
CA VAL A 173 0.80 4.46 4.42
C VAL A 173 -0.32 4.65 5.45
N GLN A 174 -1.28 5.55 5.19
CA GLN A 174 -2.46 5.71 6.05
C GLN A 174 -3.36 4.46 6.02
N LEU A 175 -3.56 3.83 4.85
CA LEU A 175 -4.23 2.52 4.80
C LEU A 175 -3.40 1.42 5.47
N GLY A 176 -2.07 1.45 5.34
CA GLY A 176 -1.17 0.49 5.98
C GLY A 176 -1.27 0.55 7.51
N MET A 177 -1.23 1.75 8.08
CA MET A 177 -1.44 1.99 9.51
C MET A 177 -2.83 1.55 9.99
N PHE A 178 -3.88 1.78 9.19
CA PHE A 178 -5.22 1.26 9.51
C PHE A 178 -5.27 -0.27 9.51
N VAL A 179 -4.81 -0.94 8.44
CA VAL A 179 -4.91 -2.40 8.30
C VAL A 179 -4.04 -3.16 9.29
N ASN A 180 -2.87 -2.62 9.66
CA ASN A 180 -1.97 -3.22 10.65
C ASN A 180 -2.24 -2.74 12.10
N ASN A 181 -3.19 -1.82 12.31
CA ASN A 181 -3.44 -1.15 13.59
C ASN A 181 -2.19 -0.51 14.23
N LEU A 182 -1.46 0.30 13.45
CA LEU A 182 -0.21 0.95 13.87
C LEU A 182 -0.34 2.47 13.90
N ALA A 183 0.35 3.12 14.85
CA ALA A 183 0.26 4.57 15.07
C ALA A 183 1.17 5.40 14.15
N SER A 184 2.24 4.82 13.62
CA SER A 184 3.15 5.53 12.70
C SER A 184 3.80 4.61 11.66
N THR A 185 4.29 5.23 10.58
CA THR A 185 5.08 4.59 9.53
C THR A 185 6.42 5.30 9.41
N ASP A 186 7.53 4.55 9.37
CA ASP A 186 8.79 5.06 8.88
C ASP A 186 8.83 4.89 7.35
N PHE A 187 8.60 6.00 6.64
CA PHE A 187 8.60 6.06 5.18
C PHE A 187 10.01 6.38 4.70
N CYS A 188 10.68 5.37 4.14
CA CYS A 188 12.09 5.42 3.79
C CYS A 188 12.28 5.64 2.29
N ILE A 189 13.19 6.54 1.92
CA ILE A 189 13.62 6.77 0.54
C ILE A 189 15.09 6.36 0.47
N TYR A 190 15.41 5.42 -0.40
CA TYR A 190 16.76 4.87 -0.55
C TYR A 190 17.37 5.23 -1.90
N SER A 191 18.65 5.61 -1.89
CA SER A 191 19.50 5.69 -3.06
C SER A 191 20.61 4.64 -2.99
N SER A 192 20.68 3.80 -4.00
CA SER A 192 21.76 2.83 -4.21
C SER A 192 23.07 3.45 -4.71
N TYR A 193 23.06 4.71 -5.14
CA TYR A 193 24.24 5.37 -5.71
C TYR A 193 25.27 5.74 -4.63
N ASP A 194 24.81 6.30 -3.51
CA ASP A 194 25.63 6.70 -2.35
C ASP A 194 25.34 5.87 -1.09
N ASN A 195 24.53 4.80 -1.23
CA ASN A 195 23.96 4.04 -0.10
C ASN A 195 23.26 4.95 0.94
N GLY A 196 22.65 6.04 0.48
CA GLY A 196 21.98 7.02 1.32
C GLY A 196 20.51 6.69 1.55
N MET A 197 20.02 6.95 2.77
CA MET A 197 18.60 6.83 3.11
C MET A 197 18.09 8.12 3.76
N TYR A 198 16.86 8.50 3.40
CA TYR A 198 16.09 9.54 4.07
C TYR A 198 14.82 8.94 4.67
N ILE A 199 14.61 9.12 5.97
CA ILE A 199 13.50 8.52 6.72
C ILE A 199 12.53 9.62 7.14
N ILE A 200 11.26 9.48 6.78
CA ILE A 200 10.18 10.37 7.20
C ILE A 200 9.26 9.57 8.12
N ASN A 201 9.21 9.92 9.40
CA ASN A 201 8.21 9.33 10.29
C ASN A 201 6.85 10.02 10.04
N ILE A 202 5.84 9.21 9.68
CA ILE A 202 4.50 9.67 9.33
C ILE A 202 3.52 9.13 10.36
N GLN A 203 2.80 10.04 11.02
CA GLN A 203 1.78 9.70 12.01
C GLN A 203 0.46 9.29 11.36
N LYS A 204 -0.28 8.40 12.03
CA LYS A 204 -1.65 8.02 11.65
C LYS A 204 -2.56 9.24 11.72
N ASN A 205 -3.35 9.46 10.67
CA ASN A 205 -4.32 10.56 10.58
C ASN A 205 -5.72 9.96 10.47
N GLU A 206 -6.39 9.82 11.61
CA GLU A 206 -7.70 9.17 11.71
C GLU A 206 -8.80 9.88 10.91
N GLU A 207 -8.79 11.21 10.83
CA GLU A 207 -9.75 11.97 10.03
C GLU A 207 -9.60 11.65 8.53
N PHE A 208 -8.36 11.65 8.04
CA PHE A 208 -8.04 11.29 6.66
C PHE A 208 -8.41 9.83 6.36
N ILE A 209 -8.07 8.90 7.26
CA ILE A 209 -8.40 7.47 7.14
C ILE A 209 -9.91 7.29 7.08
N HIS A 210 -10.65 7.87 8.04
CA HIS A 210 -12.11 7.79 8.09
C HIS A 210 -12.74 8.33 6.80
N LYS A 211 -12.34 9.53 6.35
CA LYS A 211 -12.83 10.15 5.12
C LYS A 211 -12.52 9.33 3.87
N MET A 212 -11.32 8.75 3.80
CA MET A 212 -10.90 7.88 2.70
C MET A 212 -11.71 6.58 2.68
N LEU A 213 -11.75 5.86 3.81
CA LEU A 213 -12.42 4.58 3.93
C LEU A 213 -13.94 4.68 3.77
N THR A 214 -14.60 5.73 4.26
CA THR A 214 -16.04 5.95 4.08
C THR A 214 -16.41 6.02 2.59
N LYS A 215 -15.66 6.80 1.79
CA LYS A 215 -15.90 6.87 0.34
C LYS A 215 -15.54 5.56 -0.38
N LEU A 216 -14.42 4.93 -0.03
CA LEU A 216 -13.99 3.68 -0.64
C LEU A 216 -14.98 2.53 -0.35
N LYS A 217 -15.49 2.44 0.89
CA LYS A 217 -16.51 1.47 1.30
C LYS A 217 -17.77 1.62 0.48
N HIS A 218 -18.31 2.84 0.40
CA HIS A 218 -19.51 3.16 -0.38
C HIS A 218 -19.42 2.66 -1.83
N HIS A 219 -18.41 3.12 -2.60
CA HIS A 219 -18.28 2.73 -3.99
C HIS A 219 -17.80 1.27 -4.19
N PHE A 220 -17.09 0.67 -3.23
CA PHE A 220 -16.76 -0.75 -3.29
C PHE A 220 -18.03 -1.60 -3.32
N PHE A 221 -18.94 -1.38 -2.36
CA PHE A 221 -20.18 -2.14 -2.26
C PHE A 221 -21.24 -1.75 -3.31
N GLU A 222 -21.25 -0.50 -3.77
CA GLU A 222 -22.21 -0.03 -4.78
C GLU A 222 -21.84 -0.48 -6.21
N HIS A 223 -20.54 -0.46 -6.57
CA HIS A 223 -20.11 -0.69 -7.95
C HIS A 223 -19.02 -1.76 -8.10
N MET A 224 -17.95 -1.68 -7.30
CA MET A 224 -16.75 -2.50 -7.55
C MET A 224 -17.04 -3.99 -7.34
N LEU A 225 -17.73 -4.34 -6.24
CA LEU A 225 -18.12 -5.70 -5.90
C LEU A 225 -18.99 -6.35 -6.97
N HIS A 226 -19.94 -5.61 -7.54
CA HIS A 226 -20.76 -6.15 -8.63
C HIS A 226 -19.94 -6.36 -9.91
N THR A 227 -18.96 -5.49 -10.18
CA THR A 227 -18.05 -5.65 -11.32
C THR A 227 -17.18 -6.91 -11.20
N ILE A 228 -16.87 -7.36 -9.98
CA ILE A 228 -16.21 -8.66 -9.74
C ILE A 228 -17.12 -9.81 -10.17
N CYS A 229 -18.41 -9.75 -9.82
CA CYS A 229 -19.40 -10.77 -10.18
C CYS A 229 -19.49 -10.92 -11.71
N LEU A 230 -19.74 -9.81 -12.41
CA LEU A 230 -19.84 -9.77 -13.88
C LEU A 230 -18.55 -10.30 -14.54
N SER A 231 -17.37 -9.95 -13.99
CA SER A 231 -16.08 -10.46 -14.45
C SER A 231 -15.88 -11.97 -14.26
N LYS A 232 -16.44 -12.58 -13.21
CA LYS A 232 -16.33 -14.03 -12.99
C LYS A 232 -17.30 -14.81 -13.88
N ASN A 233 -18.49 -14.26 -14.09
CA ASN A 233 -19.54 -14.89 -14.89
C ASN A 233 -19.33 -14.72 -16.41
N LYS A 234 -18.40 -13.86 -16.85
CA LYS A 234 -18.22 -13.44 -18.25
C LYS A 234 -19.43 -12.69 -18.83
N GLU A 235 -20.06 -11.86 -17.99
CA GLU A 235 -21.22 -11.02 -18.31
C GLU A 235 -20.79 -9.58 -18.70
N LEU A 236 -19.63 -9.43 -19.34
CA LEU A 236 -18.97 -8.17 -19.73
C LEU A 236 -18.35 -8.24 -21.12
#